data_AF-A0A932WI11-F1
#
_entry.id   AF-A0A932WI11-F1
#
_cell.length_a   1.000
_cell.length_b   1.000
_cell.length_c   1.000
_cell.angle_alpha   90.00
_cell.angle_beta   90.00
_cell.angle_gamma   90.00
#
_symmetry.space_group_name_H-M   'P 1'
#
loop_
_entity.id
_entity.type
_entity.pdbx_description
1 polymer ?
#
loop_
_entity_poly.entity_id
_entity_poly.type
_entity_poly.pdbx_seq_one_letter_code
_entity_poly.pdbx_strand_id
1 'polypeptide(L)'
;MLSLILPTYNEAQNLPELVPQIERALGGMSFEIIIVDDDSPDRTWKAARGISKDDAHVHVLRRIGRRGLSSAVIEGFLAAKGDVLAVMDADGQHDMGILPKLAHAVTTNGGLAIGSRYAEGGSIGQWDERRHVMSRFATAFAIRLCRVTVKDPMSGFFAIHRSTFEEVLPRLNPKGFKILLDLLMHVSRATPVREVPFTFSNRRHGESKLSRRVQIEFLEYLYEACLGRYVPLTFVKYCLVGALGVAVNLGIYLVCSTLIAFDARFLGLSVPLLAGIEGAILFNFLLNNVWTVAPVRLEGGGAILGFLRYNVACLFGAFANYAVTAHLLSRSLGIVPAVALGALVGMIWNYTMSRMFTWRV
;
A
#
# COMPACT_ATOMS: atom_id res chain seq x y z
N MET A 1 -15.72 -14.96 -24.46
CA MET A 1 -14.52 -15.78 -24.19
C MET A 1 -13.93 -15.39 -22.84
N LEU A 2 -13.38 -16.35 -22.08
CA LEU A 2 -12.69 -16.11 -20.80
C LEU A 2 -11.17 -15.94 -21.01
N SER A 3 -10.56 -14.94 -20.40
CA SER A 3 -9.11 -14.81 -20.32
C SER A 3 -8.67 -14.96 -18.87
N LEU A 4 -7.94 -16.04 -18.56
CA LEU A 4 -7.42 -16.31 -17.22
C LEU A 4 -5.97 -15.84 -17.11
N ILE A 5 -5.72 -14.90 -16.23
CA ILE A 5 -4.39 -14.34 -15.97
C ILE A 5 -3.79 -15.07 -14.77
N LEU A 6 -2.59 -15.62 -14.98
CA LEU A 6 -1.77 -16.26 -13.96
C LEU A 6 -0.52 -15.42 -13.73
N PRO A 7 -0.51 -14.51 -12.74
CA PRO A 7 0.69 -13.79 -12.37
C PRO A 7 1.67 -14.74 -11.67
N THR A 8 2.90 -14.83 -12.17
CA THR A 8 3.91 -15.77 -11.66
C THR A 8 5.20 -15.08 -11.25
N TYR A 9 5.78 -15.59 -10.15
CA TYR A 9 7.16 -15.31 -9.78
C TYR A 9 7.68 -16.53 -9.02
N ASN A 10 8.68 -17.26 -9.52
CA ASN A 10 9.15 -18.52 -8.93
C ASN A 10 8.07 -19.63 -8.81
N GLU A 11 7.38 -19.95 -9.90
CA GLU A 11 6.30 -20.95 -9.97
C GLU A 11 6.59 -22.07 -11.00
N ALA A 12 7.86 -22.28 -11.39
CA ALA A 12 8.22 -23.19 -12.48
C ALA A 12 7.73 -24.63 -12.28
N GLN A 13 7.65 -25.09 -11.02
CA GLN A 13 7.19 -26.43 -10.66
C GLN A 13 5.66 -26.57 -10.66
N ASN A 14 4.94 -25.48 -10.42
CA ASN A 14 3.47 -25.52 -10.29
C ASN A 14 2.78 -25.53 -11.67
N LEU A 15 3.33 -24.79 -12.64
CA LEU A 15 2.68 -24.61 -13.96
C LEU A 15 2.36 -25.92 -14.71
N PRO A 16 3.27 -26.91 -14.81
CA PRO A 16 2.99 -28.14 -15.56
C PRO A 16 1.83 -28.97 -15.00
N GLU A 17 1.57 -28.88 -13.69
CA GLU A 17 0.43 -29.56 -13.07
C GLU A 17 -0.84 -28.70 -13.09
N LEU A 18 -0.67 -27.38 -12.94
CA LEU A 18 -1.77 -26.44 -12.77
C LEU A 18 -2.54 -26.23 -14.09
N VAL A 19 -1.83 -26.01 -15.20
CA VAL A 19 -2.47 -25.72 -16.50
C VAL A 19 -3.43 -26.84 -16.93
N PRO A 20 -3.06 -28.14 -16.92
CA PRO A 20 -3.99 -29.21 -17.28
C PRO A 20 -5.17 -29.37 -16.31
N GLN A 21 -5.05 -28.91 -15.06
CA GLN A 21 -6.17 -28.89 -14.11
C GLN A 21 -7.14 -27.75 -14.43
N ILE A 22 -6.62 -26.57 -14.78
CA ILE A 22 -7.41 -25.42 -15.23
C ILE A 22 -8.20 -25.80 -16.49
N GLU A 23 -7.54 -26.35 -17.51
CA GLU A 23 -8.18 -26.71 -18.77
C GLU A 23 -9.33 -27.71 -18.55
N ARG A 24 -9.11 -28.74 -17.72
CA ARG A 24 -10.16 -29.70 -17.34
C ARG A 24 -11.32 -29.02 -16.61
N ALA A 25 -11.05 -28.05 -15.74
CA ALA A 25 -12.09 -27.32 -15.03
C ALA A 25 -12.88 -26.38 -15.95
N LEU A 26 -12.21 -25.76 -16.93
CA LEU A 26 -12.84 -24.88 -17.92
C LEU A 26 -13.63 -25.66 -18.98
N GLY A 27 -13.24 -26.91 -19.26
CA GLY A 27 -13.95 -27.81 -20.17
C GLY A 27 -14.10 -27.22 -21.57
N GLY A 28 -15.27 -27.41 -22.19
CA GLY A 28 -15.58 -26.91 -23.53
C GLY A 28 -15.84 -25.39 -23.65
N MET A 29 -15.54 -24.60 -22.61
CA MET A 29 -15.64 -23.14 -22.71
C MET A 29 -14.57 -22.58 -23.64
N SER A 30 -14.86 -21.47 -24.32
CA SER A 30 -13.83 -20.72 -25.03
C SER A 30 -12.99 -19.92 -24.03
N PHE A 31 -11.70 -20.27 -23.92
CA PHE A 31 -10.77 -19.63 -23.00
C PHE A 31 -9.38 -19.39 -23.60
N GLU A 32 -8.61 -18.51 -22.95
CA GLU A 32 -7.16 -18.41 -23.06
C GLU A 32 -6.55 -18.27 -21.66
N ILE A 33 -5.30 -18.70 -21.50
CA ILE A 33 -4.53 -18.57 -20.27
C ILE A 33 -3.33 -17.68 -20.56
N ILE A 34 -3.18 -16.58 -19.82
CA ILE A 34 -2.08 -15.65 -19.98
C ILE A 34 -1.21 -15.72 -18.73
N ILE A 35 -0.04 -16.34 -18.86
CA ILE A 35 0.97 -16.43 -17.80
C ILE A 35 1.84 -15.18 -17.86
N VAL A 36 1.81 -14.38 -16.80
CA VAL A 36 2.56 -13.12 -16.70
C VAL A 36 3.70 -13.29 -15.70
N ASP A 37 4.94 -13.41 -16.19
CA ASP A 37 6.11 -13.72 -15.37
C ASP A 37 7.08 -12.54 -15.22
N ASP A 38 7.48 -12.27 -13.97
CA ASP A 38 8.34 -11.14 -13.57
C ASP A 38 9.84 -11.45 -13.63
N ASP A 39 10.24 -12.03 -14.76
CA ASP A 39 11.60 -12.51 -15.02
C ASP A 39 12.12 -13.41 -13.89
N SER A 40 11.37 -14.48 -13.63
CA SER A 40 11.66 -15.36 -12.50
C SER A 40 13.05 -15.99 -12.61
N PRO A 41 13.87 -15.94 -11.53
CA PRO A 41 15.20 -16.54 -11.52
C PRO A 41 15.16 -18.07 -11.67
N ASP A 42 14.09 -18.73 -11.24
CA ASP A 42 13.87 -20.17 -11.43
C ASP A 42 13.49 -20.56 -12.87
N ARG A 43 13.41 -19.58 -13.78
CA ARG A 43 13.02 -19.74 -15.18
C ARG A 43 11.57 -20.20 -15.36
N THR A 44 10.65 -19.76 -14.49
CA THR A 44 9.19 -19.94 -14.67
C THR A 44 8.72 -19.56 -16.08
N TRP A 45 9.16 -18.43 -16.63
CA TRP A 45 8.88 -18.02 -18.01
C TRP A 45 9.29 -19.06 -19.07
N LYS A 46 10.33 -19.87 -18.80
CA LYS A 46 10.79 -20.92 -19.72
C LYS A 46 9.86 -22.14 -19.64
N ALA A 47 9.42 -22.51 -18.44
CA ALA A 47 8.42 -23.57 -18.25
C ALA A 47 7.10 -23.18 -18.92
N ALA A 48 6.61 -21.95 -18.69
CA ALA A 48 5.42 -21.40 -19.33
C ALA A 48 5.53 -21.42 -20.87
N ARG A 49 6.69 -21.05 -21.42
CA ARG A 49 6.93 -21.12 -22.88
C ARG A 49 6.96 -22.54 -23.42
N GLY A 50 7.35 -23.53 -22.61
CA GLY A 50 7.24 -24.95 -22.97
C GLY A 50 5.78 -25.32 -23.21
N ILE A 51 4.92 -25.02 -22.23
CA ILE A 51 3.48 -25.28 -22.29
C ILE A 51 2.83 -24.56 -23.49
N SER A 52 3.13 -23.28 -23.67
CA SER A 52 2.58 -22.45 -24.77
C SER A 52 2.94 -22.94 -26.19
N LYS A 53 4.00 -23.75 -26.34
CA LYS A 53 4.33 -24.36 -27.65
C LYS A 53 3.40 -25.52 -27.99
N ASP A 54 2.95 -26.24 -26.97
CA ASP A 54 2.15 -27.45 -27.13
C ASP A 54 0.64 -27.15 -27.00
N ASP A 55 0.28 -26.00 -26.42
CA ASP A 55 -1.10 -25.53 -26.27
C ASP A 55 -1.28 -24.09 -26.75
N ALA A 56 -2.12 -23.93 -27.79
CA ALA A 56 -2.44 -22.65 -28.42
C ALA A 56 -3.29 -21.71 -27.53
N HIS A 57 -3.94 -22.23 -26.50
CA HIS A 57 -4.70 -21.41 -25.54
C HIS A 57 -3.80 -20.73 -24.52
N VAL A 58 -2.55 -21.19 -24.36
CA VAL A 58 -1.61 -20.64 -23.37
C VAL A 58 -0.70 -19.61 -24.04
N HIS A 59 -0.64 -18.43 -23.41
CA HIS A 59 0.17 -17.30 -23.83
C HIS A 59 1.10 -16.87 -22.68
N VAL A 60 2.28 -16.36 -23.03
CA VAL A 60 3.32 -16.01 -22.03
C VAL A 60 3.78 -14.57 -22.23
N LEU A 61 3.62 -13.76 -21.19
CA LEU A 61 4.15 -12.41 -21.09
C LEU A 61 5.29 -12.39 -20.07
N ARG A 62 6.54 -12.28 -20.54
CA ARG A 62 7.71 -12.10 -19.65
C ARG A 62 8.02 -10.61 -19.50
N ARG A 63 8.01 -10.10 -18.27
CA ARG A 63 8.29 -8.69 -17.96
C ARG A 63 9.71 -8.52 -17.45
N ILE A 64 10.51 -7.71 -18.13
CA ILE A 64 11.92 -7.46 -17.78
C ILE A 64 12.04 -6.12 -17.03
N GLY A 65 12.83 -6.10 -15.95
CA GLY A 65 13.15 -4.89 -15.19
C GLY A 65 11.98 -4.30 -14.38
N ARG A 66 10.86 -5.02 -14.30
CA ARG A 66 9.64 -4.59 -13.61
C ARG A 66 9.11 -5.76 -12.77
N ARG A 67 8.54 -5.47 -11.60
CA ARG A 67 7.94 -6.47 -10.71
C ARG A 67 6.70 -5.93 -10.01
N GLY A 68 5.74 -6.81 -9.74
CA GLY A 68 4.57 -6.49 -8.91
C GLY A 68 3.32 -7.26 -9.33
N LEU A 69 2.59 -7.78 -8.35
CA LEU A 69 1.40 -8.59 -8.59
C LEU A 69 0.29 -7.77 -9.25
N SER A 70 -0.08 -6.61 -8.69
CA SER A 70 -1.13 -5.77 -9.30
C SER A 70 -0.79 -5.35 -10.73
N SER A 71 0.46 -4.95 -10.99
CA SER A 71 0.88 -4.58 -12.34
C SER A 71 0.90 -5.78 -13.31
N ALA A 72 1.23 -7.00 -12.83
CA ALA A 72 1.19 -8.21 -13.66
C ALA A 72 -0.23 -8.48 -14.15
N VAL A 73 -1.19 -8.36 -13.23
CA VAL A 73 -2.61 -8.59 -13.55
C VAL A 73 -3.13 -7.53 -14.51
N ILE A 74 -2.80 -6.25 -14.30
CA ILE A 74 -3.19 -5.17 -15.22
C ILE A 74 -2.62 -5.40 -16.62
N GLU A 75 -1.33 -5.70 -16.74
CA GLU A 75 -0.71 -5.98 -18.05
C GLU A 75 -1.30 -7.24 -18.70
N GLY A 76 -1.62 -8.28 -17.92
CA GLY A 76 -2.32 -9.47 -18.40
C GLY A 76 -3.73 -9.16 -18.91
N PHE A 77 -4.51 -8.37 -18.18
CA PHE A 77 -5.85 -7.92 -18.60
C PHE A 77 -5.83 -7.07 -19.87
N LEU A 78 -4.79 -6.23 -20.04
CA LEU A 78 -4.61 -5.44 -21.26
C LEU A 78 -4.21 -6.31 -22.48
N ALA A 79 -3.46 -7.38 -22.26
CA ALA A 79 -3.07 -8.32 -23.31
C ALA A 79 -4.15 -9.35 -23.66
N ALA A 80 -5.14 -9.52 -22.78
CA ALA A 80 -6.26 -10.45 -22.97
C ALA A 80 -7.16 -10.06 -24.13
N LYS A 81 -7.78 -11.05 -24.75
CA LYS A 81 -8.73 -10.93 -25.86
C LYS A 81 -10.18 -11.21 -25.45
N GLY A 82 -10.42 -11.86 -24.31
CA GLY A 82 -11.75 -12.22 -23.83
C GLY A 82 -12.51 -11.07 -23.17
N ASP A 83 -13.84 -11.13 -23.18
CA ASP A 83 -14.71 -10.14 -22.53
C ASP A 83 -14.82 -10.38 -21.01
N VAL A 84 -14.52 -11.60 -20.57
CA VAL A 84 -14.45 -11.96 -19.15
C VAL A 84 -12.99 -12.12 -18.78
N LEU A 85 -12.52 -11.28 -17.87
CA LEU A 85 -11.14 -11.26 -17.41
C LEU A 85 -11.08 -11.88 -16.01
N ALA A 86 -10.36 -12.98 -15.83
CA ALA A 86 -10.19 -13.64 -14.55
C ALA A 86 -8.73 -13.62 -14.11
N VAL A 87 -8.50 -13.62 -12.81
CA VAL A 87 -7.17 -13.78 -12.22
C VAL A 87 -7.20 -14.90 -11.20
N MET A 88 -6.13 -15.68 -11.15
CA MET A 88 -5.92 -16.73 -10.15
C MET A 88 -4.42 -16.85 -9.84
N ASP A 89 -4.07 -17.00 -8.56
CA ASP A 89 -2.69 -17.30 -8.17
C ASP A 89 -2.24 -18.66 -8.72
N ALA A 90 -0.95 -18.77 -9.07
CA ALA A 90 -0.37 -19.95 -9.70
C ALA A 90 0.22 -20.99 -8.71
N ASP A 91 -0.08 -20.87 -7.42
CA ASP A 91 0.50 -21.71 -6.35
C ASP A 91 -0.35 -22.94 -5.98
N GLY A 92 -1.45 -23.15 -6.70
CA GLY A 92 -2.35 -24.29 -6.55
C GLY A 92 -3.29 -24.23 -5.34
N GLN A 93 -3.38 -23.09 -4.65
CA GLN A 93 -4.28 -22.94 -3.48
C GLN A 93 -5.75 -22.72 -3.86
N HIS A 94 -6.00 -22.19 -5.05
CA HIS A 94 -7.34 -21.87 -5.53
C HIS A 94 -8.07 -23.08 -6.09
N ASP A 95 -9.36 -23.20 -5.77
CA ASP A 95 -10.25 -24.21 -6.34
C ASP A 95 -10.61 -23.86 -7.79
N MET A 96 -9.94 -24.50 -8.75
CA MET A 96 -10.17 -24.29 -10.17
C MET A 96 -11.61 -24.63 -10.59
N GLY A 97 -12.33 -25.47 -9.83
CA GLY A 97 -13.72 -25.83 -10.10
C GLY A 97 -14.71 -24.67 -10.02
N ILE A 98 -14.32 -23.54 -9.41
CA ILE A 98 -15.16 -22.34 -9.39
C ILE A 98 -14.94 -21.40 -10.58
N LEU A 99 -13.92 -21.62 -11.43
CA LEU A 99 -13.67 -20.79 -12.61
C LEU A 99 -14.89 -20.67 -13.53
N PRO A 100 -15.60 -21.76 -13.90
CA PRO A 100 -16.81 -21.65 -14.72
C PRO A 100 -17.93 -20.84 -14.03
N LYS A 101 -18.05 -20.95 -12.70
CA LYS A 101 -19.06 -20.22 -11.92
C LYS A 101 -18.76 -18.72 -11.91
N LEU A 102 -17.49 -18.34 -11.72
CA LEU A 102 -17.05 -16.95 -11.79
C LEU A 102 -17.31 -16.37 -13.19
N ALA A 103 -16.90 -17.10 -14.23
CA ALA A 103 -17.08 -16.67 -15.62
C ALA A 103 -18.56 -16.51 -15.98
N HIS A 104 -19.41 -17.46 -15.56
CA HIS A 104 -20.85 -17.39 -15.76
C HIS A 104 -21.48 -16.20 -15.02
N ALA A 105 -21.10 -15.96 -13.76
CA ALA A 105 -21.63 -14.85 -12.98
C ALA A 105 -21.36 -13.49 -13.64
N VAL A 106 -20.14 -13.29 -14.16
CA VAL A 106 -19.77 -12.07 -14.88
C VAL A 106 -20.45 -11.97 -16.25
N THR A 107 -20.54 -13.08 -16.99
CA THR A 107 -21.18 -13.08 -18.32
C THR A 107 -22.67 -12.72 -18.20
N THR A 108 -23.35 -13.25 -17.20
CA THR A 108 -24.80 -13.07 -17.02
C THR A 108 -25.17 -11.70 -16.44
N ASN A 109 -24.36 -11.18 -15.50
CA ASN A 109 -24.72 -9.97 -14.75
C ASN A 109 -23.87 -8.74 -15.14
N GLY A 110 -22.78 -8.92 -15.88
CA GLY A 110 -21.71 -7.93 -15.96
C GLY A 110 -21.00 -7.74 -14.61
N GLY A 111 -20.13 -6.72 -14.53
CA GLY A 111 -19.49 -6.33 -13.28
C GLY A 111 -18.40 -7.29 -12.82
N LEU A 112 -18.50 -7.76 -11.57
CA LEU A 112 -17.43 -8.46 -10.85
C LEU A 112 -17.96 -9.70 -10.12
N ALA A 113 -17.22 -10.81 -10.20
CA ALA A 113 -17.45 -12.02 -9.40
C ALA A 113 -16.19 -12.38 -8.61
N ILE A 114 -16.32 -12.66 -7.32
CA ILE A 114 -15.19 -12.88 -6.40
C ILE A 114 -15.26 -14.30 -5.86
N GLY A 115 -14.17 -15.06 -5.99
CA GLY A 115 -13.98 -16.28 -5.23
C GLY A 115 -13.78 -15.90 -3.76
N SER A 116 -14.73 -16.23 -2.91
CA SER A 116 -14.79 -15.77 -1.52
C SER A 116 -14.62 -16.93 -0.54
N ARG A 117 -13.65 -16.81 0.36
CA ARG A 117 -13.42 -17.79 1.43
C ARG A 117 -14.40 -17.62 2.59
N TYR A 118 -15.04 -16.45 2.68
CA TYR A 118 -15.92 -16.04 3.78
C TYR A 118 -17.39 -15.99 3.36
N ALA A 119 -17.71 -16.26 2.09
CA ALA A 119 -19.08 -16.50 1.65
C ALA A 119 -19.65 -17.77 2.29
N GLU A 120 -20.98 -17.88 2.31
CA GLU A 120 -21.65 -19.05 2.88
C GLU A 120 -21.28 -20.31 2.09
N GLY A 121 -20.68 -21.30 2.76
CA GLY A 121 -20.09 -22.49 2.13
C GLY A 121 -18.60 -22.37 1.75
N GLY A 122 -17.97 -21.21 1.95
CA GLY A 122 -16.52 -21.03 1.81
C GLY A 122 -15.75 -21.55 3.03
N SER A 123 -14.50 -21.97 2.82
CA SER A 123 -13.64 -22.43 3.91
C SER A 123 -12.19 -22.06 3.66
N ILE A 124 -11.44 -21.92 4.75
CA ILE A 124 -10.05 -21.50 4.74
C ILE A 124 -9.08 -22.68 4.97
N GLY A 125 -9.61 -23.91 5.09
CA GLY A 125 -8.82 -25.11 5.36
C GLY A 125 -8.16 -25.10 6.75
N GLN A 126 -7.10 -25.89 6.94
CA GLN A 126 -6.32 -25.95 8.19
C GLN A 126 -5.32 -24.79 8.27
N TRP A 127 -5.81 -23.57 8.51
CA TRP A 127 -4.93 -22.40 8.65
C TRP A 127 -4.61 -22.07 10.12
N ASP A 128 -3.35 -21.71 10.37
CA ASP A 128 -2.79 -21.38 11.69
C ASP A 128 -3.36 -20.02 12.19
N GLU A 129 -4.46 -20.08 12.94
CA GLU A 129 -5.27 -18.91 13.36
C GLU A 129 -4.49 -17.86 14.16
N ARG A 130 -3.39 -18.25 14.83
CA ARG A 130 -2.60 -17.35 15.68
C ARG A 130 -1.75 -16.35 14.90
N ARG A 131 -1.46 -16.60 13.61
CA ARG A 131 -0.55 -15.74 12.81
C ARG A 131 -1.21 -14.49 12.20
N HIS A 132 -2.54 -14.32 12.29
CA HIS A 132 -3.24 -13.34 11.43
C HIS A 132 -4.23 -12.39 12.11
N VAL A 133 -4.31 -12.33 13.45
CA VAL A 133 -5.22 -11.39 14.14
C VAL A 133 -4.97 -9.92 13.73
N MET A 134 -3.70 -9.52 13.62
CA MET A 134 -3.32 -8.17 13.19
C MET A 134 -3.67 -7.90 11.72
N SER A 135 -3.50 -8.90 10.85
CA SER A 135 -3.86 -8.83 9.42
C SER A 135 -5.38 -8.74 9.23
N ARG A 136 -6.17 -9.43 10.05
CA ARG A 136 -7.63 -9.37 10.03
C ARG A 136 -8.14 -8.00 10.50
N PHE A 137 -7.53 -7.43 11.53
CA PHE A 137 -7.89 -6.09 12.00
C PHE A 137 -7.55 -5.02 10.95
N ALA A 138 -6.34 -5.07 10.37
CA ALA A 138 -5.95 -4.15 9.30
C ALA A 138 -6.85 -4.29 8.06
N THR A 139 -7.22 -5.52 7.71
CA THR A 139 -8.17 -5.78 6.61
C THR A 139 -9.57 -5.26 6.93
N ALA A 140 -10.12 -5.56 8.11
CA ALA A 140 -11.45 -5.09 8.51
C ALA A 140 -11.51 -3.54 8.57
N PHE A 141 -10.45 -2.91 9.05
CA PHE A 141 -10.32 -1.46 9.05
C PHE A 141 -10.26 -0.88 7.63
N ALA A 142 -9.47 -1.49 6.74
CA ALA A 142 -9.43 -1.12 5.33
C ALA A 142 -10.80 -1.25 4.65
N ILE A 143 -11.55 -2.34 4.89
CA ILE A 143 -12.90 -2.56 4.36
C ILE A 143 -13.86 -1.46 4.81
N ARG A 144 -13.86 -1.15 6.12
CA ARG A 144 -14.71 -0.12 6.71
C ARG A 144 -14.43 1.25 6.11
N LEU A 145 -13.15 1.58 5.92
CA LEU A 145 -12.70 2.85 5.31
C LEU A 145 -13.04 2.94 3.82
N CYS A 146 -12.82 1.85 3.07
CA CYS A 146 -13.08 1.78 1.64
C CYS A 146 -14.58 1.66 1.29
N ARG A 147 -15.45 1.49 2.29
CA ARG A 147 -16.92 1.34 2.15
C ARG A 147 -17.31 0.21 1.20
N VAL A 148 -16.52 -0.86 1.19
CA VAL A 148 -16.76 -2.04 0.36
C VAL A 148 -17.71 -2.99 1.12
N THR A 149 -18.68 -3.57 0.41
CA THR A 149 -19.74 -4.42 1.01
C THR A 149 -19.50 -5.93 0.89
N VAL A 150 -18.40 -6.36 0.27
CA VAL A 150 -18.09 -7.79 0.05
C VAL A 150 -17.40 -8.41 1.27
N LYS A 151 -17.55 -9.73 1.45
CA LYS A 151 -16.97 -10.47 2.57
C LYS A 151 -15.47 -10.76 2.37
N ASP A 152 -15.00 -10.99 1.14
CA ASP A 152 -13.59 -11.27 0.83
C ASP A 152 -12.95 -10.30 -0.19
N PRO A 153 -12.73 -9.02 0.16
CA PRO A 153 -12.16 -8.03 -0.76
C PRO A 153 -10.65 -8.21 -0.98
N MET A 154 -10.02 -9.15 -0.28
CA MET A 154 -8.59 -9.41 -0.36
C MET A 154 -8.25 -10.64 -1.19
N SER A 155 -9.26 -11.27 -1.80
CA SER A 155 -9.12 -12.44 -2.64
C SER A 155 -8.23 -12.17 -3.85
N GLY A 156 -7.32 -13.10 -4.14
CA GLY A 156 -6.53 -13.14 -5.39
C GLY A 156 -7.26 -13.88 -6.51
N PHE A 157 -8.52 -14.26 -6.29
CA PHE A 157 -9.30 -15.08 -7.21
C PHE A 157 -10.64 -14.42 -7.52
N PHE A 158 -10.75 -13.83 -8.72
CA PHE A 158 -11.96 -13.14 -9.15
C PHE A 158 -12.03 -13.06 -10.68
N ALA A 159 -13.20 -12.72 -11.19
CA ALA A 159 -13.44 -12.39 -12.59
C ALA A 159 -14.16 -11.06 -12.71
N ILE A 160 -13.85 -10.27 -13.74
CA ILE A 160 -14.42 -8.95 -14.03
C ILE A 160 -14.78 -8.87 -15.52
N HIS A 161 -15.86 -8.16 -15.83
CA HIS A 161 -16.21 -7.86 -17.21
C HIS A 161 -15.25 -6.81 -17.77
N ARG A 162 -14.79 -7.00 -19.01
CA ARG A 162 -13.82 -6.11 -19.68
C ARG A 162 -14.21 -4.64 -19.60
N SER A 163 -15.47 -4.30 -19.92
CA SER A 163 -15.92 -2.91 -19.88
C SER A 163 -15.85 -2.29 -18.49
N THR A 164 -16.11 -3.09 -17.44
CA THR A 164 -15.98 -2.63 -16.04
C THR A 164 -14.52 -2.41 -15.67
N PHE A 165 -13.62 -3.28 -16.12
CA PHE A 165 -12.17 -3.09 -15.93
C PHE A 165 -11.67 -1.82 -16.65
N GLU A 166 -12.05 -1.62 -17.91
CA GLU A 166 -11.64 -0.46 -18.72
C GLU A 166 -12.14 0.86 -18.14
N GLU A 167 -13.33 0.89 -17.54
CA GLU A 167 -13.87 2.07 -16.85
C GLU A 167 -13.03 2.49 -15.62
N VAL A 168 -12.46 1.52 -14.90
CA VAL A 168 -11.70 1.79 -13.68
C VAL A 168 -10.19 1.88 -13.92
N LEU A 169 -9.70 1.32 -15.03
CA LEU A 169 -8.28 1.22 -15.37
C LEU A 169 -7.48 2.53 -15.16
N PRO A 170 -7.94 3.73 -15.59
CA PRO A 170 -7.19 4.97 -15.39
C PRO A 170 -6.98 5.36 -13.92
N ARG A 171 -7.77 4.78 -13.01
CA ARG A 171 -7.76 5.08 -11.57
C ARG A 171 -7.03 4.00 -10.76
N LEU A 172 -6.67 2.87 -11.36
CA LEU A 172 -6.01 1.79 -10.66
C LEU A 172 -4.57 2.12 -10.32
N ASN A 173 -4.14 1.66 -9.15
CA ASN A 173 -2.77 1.74 -8.71
C ASN A 173 -2.00 0.47 -9.11
N PRO A 174 -1.00 0.58 -10.03
CA PRO A 174 -0.21 -0.58 -10.42
C PRO A 174 0.76 -1.05 -9.31
N LYS A 175 0.97 -0.24 -8.26
CA LYS A 175 1.83 -0.57 -7.12
C LYS A 175 1.03 -1.32 -6.06
N GLY A 176 1.45 -2.54 -5.75
CA GLY A 176 0.87 -3.34 -4.66
C GLY A 176 0.58 -4.79 -5.04
N PHE A 177 -0.20 -5.45 -4.18
CA PHE A 177 -0.51 -6.88 -4.27
C PHE A 177 -1.99 -7.21 -4.10
N LYS A 178 -2.87 -6.21 -3.95
CA LYS A 178 -4.30 -6.41 -3.66
C LYS A 178 -5.14 -5.63 -4.65
N ILE A 179 -5.01 -6.02 -5.91
CA ILE A 179 -5.75 -5.43 -7.04
C ILE A 179 -7.27 -5.52 -6.87
N LEU A 180 -7.81 -6.57 -6.24
CA LEU A 180 -9.26 -6.69 -6.02
C LEU A 180 -9.81 -5.55 -5.17
N LEU A 181 -9.15 -5.22 -4.06
CA LEU A 181 -9.58 -4.12 -3.21
C LEU A 181 -9.52 -2.79 -3.97
N ASP A 182 -8.45 -2.58 -4.75
CA ASP A 182 -8.29 -1.39 -5.57
C ASP A 182 -9.39 -1.26 -6.65
N LEU A 183 -9.76 -2.36 -7.30
CA LEU A 183 -10.92 -2.41 -8.20
C LEU A 183 -12.20 -2.03 -7.46
N LEU A 184 -12.46 -2.64 -6.30
CA LEU A 184 -13.66 -2.42 -5.49
C LEU A 184 -13.80 -0.97 -4.99
N MET A 185 -12.70 -0.24 -4.84
CA MET A 185 -12.71 1.18 -4.47
C MET A 185 -13.12 2.10 -5.63
N HIS A 186 -12.96 1.65 -6.87
CA HIS A 186 -13.13 2.49 -8.07
C HIS A 186 -14.35 2.12 -8.93
N VAL A 187 -14.84 0.88 -8.84
CA VAL A 187 -16.08 0.48 -9.53
C VAL A 187 -17.27 1.30 -9.03
N SER A 188 -18.23 1.52 -9.93
CA SER A 188 -19.48 2.19 -9.57
C SER A 188 -20.23 1.38 -8.51
N ARG A 189 -20.97 2.08 -7.63
CA ARG A 189 -21.87 1.41 -6.65
C ARG A 189 -22.98 0.62 -7.31
N ALA A 190 -23.30 0.92 -8.58
CA ALA A 190 -24.28 0.18 -9.37
C ALA A 190 -23.70 -1.09 -10.02
N THR A 191 -22.37 -1.26 -10.03
CA THR A 191 -21.72 -2.43 -10.61
C THR A 191 -22.12 -3.68 -9.83
N PRO A 192 -22.69 -4.70 -10.48
CA PRO A 192 -23.02 -5.96 -9.81
C PRO A 192 -21.76 -6.64 -9.28
N VAL A 193 -21.77 -6.99 -8.00
CA VAL A 193 -20.70 -7.77 -7.37
C VAL A 193 -21.28 -9.04 -6.76
N ARG A 194 -20.76 -10.20 -7.16
CA ARG A 194 -21.18 -11.52 -6.67
C ARG A 194 -20.03 -12.23 -5.97
N GLU A 195 -20.32 -12.90 -4.86
CA GLU A 195 -19.35 -13.75 -4.18
C GLU A 195 -19.69 -15.22 -4.41
N VAL A 196 -18.73 -15.98 -4.95
CA VAL A 196 -18.81 -17.42 -5.17
C VAL A 196 -17.98 -18.11 -4.09
N PRO A 197 -18.57 -18.93 -3.22
CA PRO A 197 -17.83 -19.60 -2.15
C PRO A 197 -16.84 -20.62 -2.72
N PHE A 198 -15.65 -20.73 -2.11
CA PHE A 198 -14.69 -21.79 -2.41
C PHE A 198 -13.87 -22.20 -1.18
N THR A 199 -13.22 -23.36 -1.28
CA THR A 199 -12.31 -23.87 -0.25
C THR A 199 -10.87 -23.53 -0.60
N PHE A 200 -10.21 -22.77 0.27
CA PHE A 200 -8.80 -22.42 0.14
C PHE A 200 -7.93 -23.59 0.61
N SER A 201 -7.08 -24.10 -0.28
CA SER A 201 -6.18 -25.23 0.02
C SER A 201 -4.80 -24.75 0.47
N ASN A 202 -4.01 -25.64 1.09
CA ASN A 202 -2.61 -25.36 1.42
C ASN A 202 -1.76 -25.26 0.14
N ARG A 203 -0.76 -24.37 0.18
CA ARG A 203 0.20 -24.20 -0.92
C ARG A 203 0.93 -25.53 -1.19
N ARG A 204 1.02 -25.94 -2.46
CA ARG A 204 1.70 -27.18 -2.85
C ARG A 204 3.22 -27.06 -2.82
N HIS A 205 3.77 -25.98 -3.42
CA HIS A 205 5.20 -25.74 -3.49
C HIS A 205 5.55 -24.24 -3.29
N GLY A 206 6.73 -23.97 -2.71
CA GLY A 206 7.32 -22.62 -2.63
C GLY A 206 7.04 -21.81 -1.34
N GLU A 207 7.79 -20.73 -1.16
CA GLU A 207 7.67 -19.81 -0.01
C GLU A 207 6.80 -18.57 -0.32
N SER A 208 6.35 -17.87 0.72
CA SER A 208 5.61 -16.61 0.59
C SER A 208 6.51 -15.49 0.03
N LYS A 209 6.12 -14.90 -1.09
CA LYS A 209 6.90 -13.90 -1.83
C LYS A 209 6.59 -12.44 -1.43
N LEU A 210 5.77 -12.24 -0.40
CA LEU A 210 5.33 -10.91 0.04
C LEU A 210 6.38 -10.25 0.95
N SER A 211 7.10 -9.26 0.42
CA SER A 211 8.01 -8.45 1.21
C SER A 211 7.27 -7.46 2.13
N ARG A 212 7.87 -7.12 3.29
CA ARG A 212 7.34 -6.10 4.21
C ARG A 212 7.16 -4.73 3.54
N ARG A 213 8.05 -4.39 2.60
CA ARG A 213 7.98 -3.13 1.85
C ARG A 213 6.68 -3.01 1.05
N VAL A 214 6.32 -4.07 0.33
CA VAL A 214 5.07 -4.12 -0.48
C VAL A 214 3.83 -4.00 0.42
N GLN A 215 3.88 -4.55 1.64
CA GLN A 215 2.79 -4.40 2.61
C GLN A 215 2.64 -2.94 3.08
N ILE A 216 3.76 -2.26 3.37
CA ILE A 216 3.73 -0.84 3.76
C ILE A 216 3.23 0.03 2.62
N GLU A 217 3.75 -0.13 1.39
CA GLU A 217 3.31 0.64 0.22
C GLU A 217 1.80 0.51 -0.03
N PHE A 218 1.24 -0.69 0.20
CA PHE A 218 -0.20 -0.91 0.12
C PHE A 218 -0.99 -0.20 1.23
N LEU A 219 -0.51 -0.22 2.48
CA LEU A 219 -1.16 0.50 3.58
C LEU A 219 -1.12 2.02 3.37
N GLU A 220 -0.01 2.55 2.88
CA GLU A 220 0.13 3.97 2.50
C GLU A 220 -0.88 4.33 1.42
N TYR A 221 -1.00 3.49 0.38
CA TYR A 221 -1.99 3.69 -0.68
C TYR A 221 -3.43 3.73 -0.15
N LEU A 222 -3.81 2.77 0.71
CA LEU A 222 -5.15 2.73 1.29
C LEU A 222 -5.45 3.96 2.14
N TYR A 223 -4.47 4.41 2.92
CA TYR A 223 -4.61 5.63 3.69
C TYR A 223 -4.86 6.83 2.76
N GLU A 224 -4.06 6.98 1.71
CA GLU A 224 -4.20 8.09 0.76
C GLU A 224 -5.56 8.11 0.07
N ALA A 225 -6.01 6.96 -0.39
CA ALA A 225 -7.27 6.84 -1.11
C ALA A 225 -8.48 7.12 -0.21
N CYS A 226 -8.44 6.74 1.06
CA CYS A 226 -9.57 6.92 1.98
C CYS A 226 -9.54 8.26 2.73
N LEU A 227 -8.37 8.68 3.21
CA LEU A 227 -8.18 9.79 4.14
C LEU A 227 -7.32 10.92 3.58
N GLY A 228 -6.53 10.67 2.53
CA GLY A 228 -5.59 11.65 1.96
C GLY A 228 -6.24 12.98 1.55
N ARG A 229 -7.53 12.96 1.18
CA ARG A 229 -8.31 14.19 0.89
C ARG A 229 -8.46 15.10 2.12
N TYR A 230 -8.56 14.53 3.31
CA TYR A 230 -8.76 15.27 4.56
C TYR A 230 -7.43 15.49 5.29
N VAL A 231 -6.62 14.43 5.38
CA VAL A 231 -5.34 14.42 6.07
C VAL A 231 -4.34 13.69 5.18
N PRO A 232 -3.42 14.40 4.52
CA PRO A 232 -2.39 13.77 3.70
C PRO A 232 -1.46 12.89 4.55
N LEU A 233 -1.01 11.74 4.03
CA LEU A 233 -0.05 10.89 4.76
C LEU A 233 1.29 11.59 4.95
N THR A 234 1.66 12.49 4.04
CA THR A 234 2.83 13.36 4.23
C THR A 234 2.71 14.20 5.49
N PHE A 235 1.51 14.66 5.86
CA PHE A 235 1.27 15.33 7.14
C PHE A 235 1.39 14.36 8.32
N VAL A 236 0.81 13.17 8.22
CA VAL A 236 0.92 12.15 9.29
C VAL A 236 2.37 11.75 9.55
N LYS A 237 3.13 11.44 8.49
CA LYS A 237 4.56 11.15 8.56
C LYS A 237 5.33 12.30 9.20
N TYR A 238 5.02 13.55 8.81
CA TYR A 238 5.62 14.74 9.40
C TYR A 238 5.35 14.84 10.92
N CYS A 239 4.11 14.58 11.36
CA CYS A 239 3.76 14.55 12.78
C CYS A 239 4.51 13.45 13.54
N LEU A 240 4.64 12.25 12.96
CA LEU A 240 5.39 11.15 13.56
C LEU A 240 6.87 11.49 13.72
N VAL A 241 7.47 12.10 12.69
CA VAL A 241 8.85 12.61 12.77
C VAL A 241 8.97 13.64 13.88
N GLY A 242 8.05 14.61 13.94
CA GLY A 242 8.04 15.62 15.00
C GLY A 242 7.96 15.02 16.41
N ALA A 243 7.11 14.00 16.62
CA ALA A 243 7.00 13.30 17.90
C ALA A 243 8.29 12.57 18.29
N LEU A 244 8.96 11.92 17.32
CA LEU A 244 10.29 11.34 17.55
C LEU A 244 11.33 12.43 17.86
N GLY A 245 11.26 13.58 17.19
CA GLY A 245 12.11 14.73 17.44
C GLY A 245 12.00 15.26 18.88
N VAL A 246 10.83 15.18 19.51
CA VAL A 246 10.67 15.54 20.94
C VAL A 246 11.49 14.60 21.84
N ALA A 247 11.49 13.30 21.55
CA ALA A 247 12.31 12.34 22.29
C ALA A 247 13.81 12.58 22.06
N VAL A 248 14.21 12.89 20.83
CA VAL A 248 15.60 13.25 20.48
C VAL A 248 16.04 14.52 21.21
N ASN A 249 15.20 15.57 21.23
CA ASN A 249 15.46 16.80 21.97
C ASN A 249 15.73 16.50 23.45
N LEU A 250 14.85 15.73 24.09
CA LEU A 250 14.99 15.36 25.49
C LEU A 250 16.27 14.53 25.74
N GLY A 251 16.57 13.56 24.88
CA GLY A 251 17.76 12.74 25.01
C GLY A 251 19.05 13.56 24.91
N ILE A 252 19.14 14.46 23.93
CA ILE A 252 20.30 15.35 23.76
C ILE A 252 20.41 16.30 24.94
N TYR A 253 19.29 16.90 25.37
CA TYR A 253 19.28 17.78 26.55
C TYR A 253 19.82 17.06 27.80
N LEU A 254 19.35 15.85 28.08
CA LEU A 254 19.79 15.07 29.25
C LEU A 254 21.28 14.75 29.18
N VAL A 255 21.78 14.31 28.02
CA VAL A 255 23.22 14.01 27.82
C VAL A 255 24.07 15.27 27.94
N CYS A 256 23.67 16.38 27.30
CA CYS A 256 24.41 17.63 27.40
C CYS A 256 24.39 18.21 28.81
N SER A 257 23.28 18.05 29.55
CA SER A 257 23.16 18.53 30.94
C SER A 257 24.06 17.79 31.93
N THR A 258 24.42 16.54 31.63
CA THR A 258 25.36 15.77 32.46
C THR A 258 26.82 16.01 32.07
N LEU A 259 27.09 16.30 30.80
CA LEU A 259 28.44 16.54 30.28
C LEU A 259 28.93 17.98 30.46
N ILE A 260 28.02 18.96 30.41
CA ILE A 260 28.36 20.38 30.52
C ILE A 260 28.19 20.80 31.99
N ALA A 261 29.29 20.75 32.74
CA ALA A 261 29.30 21.00 34.18
C ALA A 261 29.14 22.49 34.58
N PHE A 262 29.25 23.42 33.64
CA PHE A 262 29.14 24.86 33.90
C PHE A 262 27.83 25.42 33.34
N ASP A 263 27.26 26.44 34.00
CA ASP A 263 26.05 27.16 33.56
C ASP A 263 26.35 28.04 32.33
N ALA A 264 26.68 27.36 31.22
CA ALA A 264 26.91 28.00 29.93
C ALA A 264 25.56 28.42 29.37
N ARG A 265 25.38 29.75 29.25
CA ARG A 265 24.17 30.37 28.70
C ARG A 265 24.51 31.17 27.45
N PHE A 266 23.64 31.09 26.46
CA PHE A 266 23.70 31.91 25.25
C PHE A 266 22.32 32.54 25.05
N LEU A 267 22.27 33.86 24.90
CA LEU A 267 21.01 34.63 24.82
C LEU A 267 20.03 34.33 25.98
N GLY A 268 20.55 34.02 27.18
CA GLY A 268 19.75 33.67 28.35
C GLY A 268 19.21 32.23 28.39
N LEU A 269 19.47 31.41 27.35
CA LEU A 269 19.11 29.99 27.29
C LEU A 269 20.31 29.11 27.62
N SER A 270 20.07 27.97 28.27
CA SER A 270 21.15 27.02 28.59
C SER A 270 21.65 26.33 27.32
N VAL A 271 22.97 26.13 27.21
CA VAL A 271 23.58 25.44 26.07
C VAL A 271 22.99 24.03 25.85
N PRO A 272 22.71 23.20 26.89
CA PRO A 272 22.03 21.92 26.70
C PRO A 272 20.64 22.03 26.02
N LEU A 273 19.88 23.09 26.33
CA LEU A 273 18.57 23.32 25.71
C LEU A 273 18.72 23.66 24.22
N LEU A 274 19.65 24.55 23.88
CA LEU A 274 19.93 24.90 22.48
C LEU A 274 20.42 23.70 21.68
N ALA A 275 21.31 22.88 22.26
CA ALA A 275 21.80 21.66 21.63
C ALA A 275 20.66 20.66 21.36
N GLY A 276 19.74 20.50 22.32
CA GLY A 276 18.56 19.64 22.15
C GLY A 276 17.65 20.12 21.02
N ILE A 277 17.35 21.42 20.97
CA ILE A 277 16.49 22.02 19.94
C ILE A 277 17.10 21.83 18.55
N GLU A 278 18.35 22.24 18.35
CA GLU A 278 19.03 22.11 17.06
C GLU A 278 19.22 20.66 16.63
N GLY A 279 19.57 19.78 17.58
CA GLY A 279 19.70 18.34 17.32
C GLY A 279 18.39 17.71 16.86
N ALA A 280 17.26 18.10 17.47
CA ALA A 280 15.94 17.65 17.06
C ALA A 280 15.51 18.23 15.70
N ILE A 281 15.82 19.50 15.41
CA ILE A 281 15.55 20.12 14.10
C ILE A 281 16.33 19.38 13.00
N LEU A 282 17.62 19.10 13.22
CA LEU A 282 18.45 18.33 12.30
C LEU A 282 17.93 16.91 12.08
N PHE A 283 17.61 16.20 13.16
CA PHE A 283 17.00 14.87 13.09
C PHE A 283 15.70 14.89 12.27
N ASN A 284 14.80 15.83 12.57
CA ASN A 284 13.54 15.98 11.87
C ASN A 284 13.74 16.30 10.38
N PHE A 285 14.67 17.18 10.04
CA PHE A 285 15.00 17.52 8.67
C PHE A 285 15.47 16.28 7.89
N LEU A 286 16.44 15.54 8.44
CA LEU A 286 17.01 14.36 7.78
C LEU A 286 15.97 13.26 7.59
N LEU A 287 15.19 12.96 8.63
CA LEU A 287 14.18 11.91 8.55
C LEU A 287 13.03 12.29 7.62
N ASN A 288 12.58 13.56 7.63
CA ASN A 288 11.60 14.03 6.66
C ASN A 288 12.13 13.96 5.22
N ASN A 289 13.39 14.34 4.99
CA ASN A 289 14.01 14.31 3.66
C ASN A 289 14.09 12.89 3.07
N VAL A 290 14.36 11.89 3.90
CA VAL A 290 14.53 10.49 3.45
C VAL A 290 13.22 9.70 3.44
N TRP A 291 12.25 10.04 4.31
CA TRP A 291 11.02 9.25 4.49
C TRP A 291 9.74 10.00 4.12
N THR A 292 9.49 11.18 4.69
CA THR A 292 8.24 11.94 4.49
C THR A 292 8.09 12.47 3.08
N VAL A 293 9.16 13.03 2.52
CA VAL A 293 9.20 13.62 1.18
C VAL A 293 10.25 12.94 0.29
N ALA A 294 10.41 11.64 0.46
CA ALA A 294 11.38 10.82 -0.27
C ALA A 294 11.39 11.06 -1.81
N PRO A 295 10.24 11.26 -2.51
CA PRO A 295 10.23 11.50 -3.95
C PRO A 295 10.90 12.80 -4.40
N VAL A 296 10.99 13.81 -3.54
CA VAL A 296 11.55 15.15 -3.84
C VAL A 296 12.72 15.49 -2.92
N ARG A 297 13.41 14.46 -2.42
CA ARG A 297 14.48 14.61 -1.45
C ARG A 297 15.59 15.53 -1.97
N LEU A 298 16.15 16.32 -1.09
CA LEU A 298 17.28 17.20 -1.37
C LEU A 298 18.59 16.45 -1.17
N GLU A 299 19.52 16.60 -2.11
CA GLU A 299 20.86 16.01 -2.09
C GLU A 299 21.94 17.07 -2.26
N GLY A 300 23.16 16.80 -1.77
CA GLY A 300 24.31 17.69 -1.90
C GLY A 300 24.07 19.11 -1.36
N GLY A 301 24.50 20.12 -2.12
CA GLY A 301 24.33 21.53 -1.74
C GLY A 301 22.87 21.97 -1.58
N GLY A 302 21.93 21.29 -2.25
CA GLY A 302 20.50 21.52 -2.08
C GLY A 302 20.00 21.15 -0.69
N ALA A 303 20.59 20.12 -0.06
CA ALA A 303 20.24 19.70 1.29
C ALA A 303 20.66 20.74 2.35
N ILE A 304 21.81 21.39 2.16
CA ILE A 304 22.30 22.45 3.06
C ILE A 304 21.37 23.66 3.00
N LEU A 305 21.05 24.13 1.80
CA LEU A 305 20.11 25.24 1.63
C LEU A 305 18.70 24.87 2.13
N GLY A 306 18.27 23.63 1.91
CA GLY A 306 17.04 23.09 2.46
C GLY A 306 17.03 23.13 3.99
N PHE A 307 18.11 22.71 4.65
CA PHE A 307 18.21 22.74 6.11
C PHE A 307 18.11 24.17 6.67
N LEU A 308 18.73 25.15 6.02
CA LEU A 308 18.60 26.56 6.41
C LEU A 308 17.16 27.06 6.27
N ARG A 309 16.49 26.73 5.16
CA ARG A 309 15.08 27.08 4.94
C ARG A 309 14.15 26.41 5.96
N TYR A 310 14.44 25.17 6.31
CA TYR A 310 13.71 24.42 7.32
C TYR A 310 13.84 25.06 8.71
N ASN A 311 15.04 25.52 9.09
CA ASN A 311 15.26 26.27 10.32
C ASN A 311 14.42 27.56 10.38
N VAL A 312 14.41 28.33 9.29
CA VAL A 312 13.57 29.54 9.20
C VAL A 312 12.09 29.18 9.37
N ALA A 313 11.61 28.12 8.72
CA ALA A 313 10.23 27.67 8.87
C ALA A 313 9.92 27.29 10.34
N CYS A 314 10.80 26.52 10.98
CA CYS A 314 10.67 26.12 12.38
C CYS A 314 10.66 27.29 13.35
N LEU A 315 11.46 28.34 13.10
CA LEU A 315 11.49 29.55 13.91
C LEU A 315 10.12 30.26 13.92
N PHE A 316 9.52 30.45 12.74
CA PHE A 316 8.19 31.04 12.64
C PHE A 316 7.11 30.15 13.26
N GLY A 317 7.22 28.82 13.13
CA GLY A 317 6.28 27.91 13.79
C GLY A 317 6.39 27.93 15.32
N ALA A 318 7.61 28.09 15.87
CA ALA A 318 7.82 28.27 17.30
C ALA A 318 7.19 29.58 17.79
N PHE A 319 7.34 30.66 17.04
CA PHE A 319 6.67 31.94 17.33
C PHE A 319 5.15 31.82 17.28
N ALA A 320 4.59 31.19 16.25
CA ALA A 320 3.15 30.97 16.13
C ALA A 320 2.59 30.12 17.28
N ASN A 321 3.29 29.05 17.67
CA ASN A 321 2.96 28.24 18.85
C ASN A 321 2.90 29.11 20.11
N TYR A 322 3.98 29.84 20.41
CA TYR A 322 4.05 30.71 21.58
C TYR A 322 2.93 31.76 21.61
N ALA A 323 2.70 32.45 20.49
CA ALA A 323 1.69 33.50 20.39
C ALA A 323 0.27 32.96 20.65
N VAL A 324 -0.06 31.81 20.08
CA VAL A 324 -1.36 31.16 20.29
C VAL A 324 -1.51 30.68 21.74
N THR A 325 -0.50 30.01 22.29
CA THR A 325 -0.53 29.56 23.69
C THR A 325 -0.69 30.74 24.64
N ALA A 326 0.08 31.81 24.47
CA ALA A 326 -0.01 33.01 25.31
C ALA A 326 -1.39 33.66 25.23
N HIS A 327 -1.97 33.76 24.02
CA HIS A 327 -3.31 34.31 23.84
C HIS A 327 -4.39 33.47 24.54
N LEU A 328 -4.31 32.14 24.44
CA LEU A 328 -5.26 31.24 25.08
C LEU A 328 -5.14 31.25 26.61
N LEU A 329 -3.91 31.32 27.14
CA LEU A 329 -3.67 31.50 28.56
C LEU A 329 -4.24 32.83 29.08
N SER A 330 -4.12 33.92 28.29
CA SER A 330 -4.71 35.22 28.67
C SER A 330 -6.24 35.22 28.72
N ARG A 331 -6.89 34.22 28.11
CA ARG A 331 -8.34 34.00 28.19
C ARG A 331 -8.73 32.98 29.26
N SER A 332 -7.83 32.69 30.20
CA SER A 332 -8.04 31.74 31.29
C SER A 332 -8.33 30.30 30.82
N LEU A 333 -7.90 29.94 29.61
CA LEU A 333 -7.89 28.54 29.20
C LEU A 333 -6.84 27.80 30.02
N GLY A 334 -7.11 26.54 30.40
CA GLY A 334 -6.15 25.72 31.13
C GLY A 334 -4.81 25.59 30.39
N ILE A 335 -3.72 25.40 31.14
CA ILE A 335 -2.35 25.35 30.60
C ILE A 335 -2.22 24.24 29.54
N VAL A 336 -2.70 23.03 29.86
CA VAL A 336 -2.61 21.87 28.98
C VAL A 336 -3.30 22.11 27.62
N PRO A 337 -4.58 22.51 27.55
CA PRO A 337 -5.23 22.76 26.27
C PRO A 337 -4.62 23.96 25.50
N ALA A 338 -4.15 24.99 26.19
CA ALA A 338 -3.49 26.14 25.55
C ALA A 338 -2.16 25.77 24.87
N VAL A 339 -1.34 24.94 25.52
CA VAL A 339 -0.08 24.42 24.96
C VAL A 339 -0.36 23.45 23.82
N ALA A 340 -1.34 22.56 23.96
CA ALA A 340 -1.69 21.60 22.91
C ALA A 340 -2.15 22.29 21.62
N LEU A 341 -2.99 23.33 21.72
CA LEU A 341 -3.47 24.10 20.57
C LEU A 341 -2.35 24.93 19.92
N GLY A 342 -1.48 25.55 20.72
CA GLY A 342 -0.30 26.25 20.18
C GLY A 342 0.63 25.30 19.42
N ALA A 343 0.93 24.13 19.99
CA ALA A 343 1.76 23.12 19.36
C ALA A 343 1.16 22.63 18.03
N LEU A 344 -0.18 22.43 17.99
CA LEU A 344 -0.90 22.05 16.77
C LEU A 344 -0.76 23.13 15.68
N VAL A 345 -0.94 24.41 16.02
CA VAL A 345 -0.79 25.51 15.06
C VAL A 345 0.64 25.61 14.53
N GLY A 346 1.64 25.55 15.43
CA GLY A 346 3.04 25.58 15.04
C GLY A 346 3.43 24.39 14.15
N MET A 347 2.87 23.20 14.41
CA MET A 347 3.08 22.00 13.60
C MET A 347 2.47 22.14 12.19
N ILE A 348 1.23 22.64 12.09
CA ILE A 348 0.56 22.89 10.79
C ILE A 348 1.36 23.92 9.97
N TRP A 349 1.82 25.00 10.61
CA TRP A 349 2.68 25.99 9.97
C TRP A 349 3.98 25.36 9.45
N ASN A 350 4.70 24.65 10.31
CA ASN A 350 5.98 24.02 9.96
C ASN A 350 5.84 23.05 8.79
N TYR A 351 4.79 22.23 8.78
CA TYR A 351 4.50 21.33 7.67
C TYR A 351 4.21 22.08 6.36
N THR A 352 3.37 23.12 6.43
CA THR A 352 2.98 23.91 5.25
C THR A 352 4.18 24.61 4.64
N MET A 353 4.97 25.30 5.47
CA MET A 353 6.19 25.98 5.03
C MET A 353 7.25 25.00 4.53
N SER A 354 7.38 23.84 5.17
CA SER A 354 8.28 22.79 4.70
C SER A 354 7.97 22.35 3.27
N ARG A 355 6.68 22.22 2.92
CA ARG A 355 6.27 21.84 1.55
C ARG A 355 6.36 22.98 0.53
N MET A 356 6.10 24.22 0.93
CA MET A 356 6.10 25.35 -0.01
C MET A 356 7.51 25.93 -0.22
N PHE A 357 8.34 25.91 0.82
CA PHE A 357 9.59 26.66 0.85
C PHE A 357 10.83 25.77 0.90
N THR A 358 10.81 24.70 1.71
CA THR A 358 11.97 23.81 1.90
C THR A 358 12.08 22.77 0.79
N TRP A 359 11.13 21.84 0.74
CA TRP A 359 10.99 20.83 -0.29
C TRP A 359 9.88 21.31 -1.21
N ARG A 360 10.20 22.10 -2.23
CA ARG A 360 9.20 22.62 -3.18
C ARG A 360 8.50 21.44 -3.88
N VAL A 361 7.38 20.99 -3.33
CA VAL A 361 6.50 19.93 -3.87
C VAL A 361 5.29 20.54 -4.53
#